data_AF-A0A915IDU4-F1
#
_entry.id   AF-A0A915IDU4-F1
#
_cell.length_a   1.000
_cell.length_b   1.000
_cell.length_c   1.000
_cell.angle_alpha   90.00
_cell.angle_beta   90.00
_cell.angle_gamma   90.00
#
_symmetry.space_group_name_H-M   'P 1'
#
loop_
_entity.id
_entity.type
_entity.pdbx_description
1 polymer ?
#
loop_
_entity_poly.entity_id
_entity_poly.type
_entity_poly.pdbx_seq_one_letter_code
_entity_poly.pdbx_strand_id
1 'polypeptide(L)'
;MINSSLNNYLKTGIVMSLSYVDEPLMPNPVSIAPGTAASVALRLSTHKFTKSHPSLRNFRCTSNLSLEYVDAQYTVQNCAFDCYVKATIKICDCIKLAIIKGDYPMCNFTNAARCDDNFIDTNSTLLDTYQDCARKCLPPCSDYYTLEHIVSTTSYSDGTSTQQLATLLQPFKPDYSRQKVLDLIQNAISIEVYFDTLDMSITETKESIPLITFIGNFGGQLGERALVS
;
A
#
# COMPACT_ATOMS: atom_id res chain seq x y z
N MET A 1 32.20 -20.96 -10.71
CA MET A 1 30.90 -20.41 -11.14
C MET A 1 30.19 -19.95 -9.88
N ILE A 2 30.26 -18.65 -9.59
CA ILE A 2 29.68 -18.06 -8.38
C ILE A 2 28.20 -17.80 -8.70
N ASN A 3 27.34 -18.37 -7.87
CA ASN A 3 25.88 -18.33 -7.97
C ASN A 3 25.35 -16.91 -8.17
N SER A 4 24.60 -16.71 -9.25
CA SER A 4 23.87 -15.48 -9.60
C SER A 4 22.72 -15.14 -8.63
N SER A 5 22.50 -15.95 -7.58
CA SER A 5 21.44 -15.79 -6.59
C SER A 5 21.81 -14.89 -5.39
N LEU A 6 23.08 -14.48 -5.23
CA LEU A 6 23.51 -13.56 -4.17
C LEU A 6 23.44 -12.07 -4.56
N ASN A 7 23.29 -11.74 -5.85
CA ASN A 7 23.25 -10.35 -6.31
C ASN A 7 21.92 -9.60 -6.02
N ASN A 8 20.91 -10.29 -5.49
CA ASN A 8 19.63 -9.67 -5.14
C ASN A 8 19.59 -9.05 -3.73
N TYR A 9 20.64 -9.22 -2.92
CA TYR A 9 20.63 -8.89 -1.48
C TYR A 9 21.27 -7.55 -1.10
N LEU A 10 21.85 -6.82 -2.05
CA LEU A 10 22.35 -5.47 -1.83
C LEU A 10 21.68 -4.51 -2.81
N LYS A 11 20.38 -4.28 -2.63
CA LYS A 11 19.74 -3.09 -3.20
C LYS A 11 20.32 -1.88 -2.48
N THR A 12 21.31 -1.23 -3.09
CA THR A 12 21.74 0.10 -2.67
C THR A 12 20.62 1.08 -3.07
N GLY A 13 20.07 1.80 -2.09
CA GLY A 13 18.95 2.71 -2.31
C GLY A 13 18.10 2.93 -1.06
N ILE A 14 17.15 3.85 -1.17
CA ILE A 14 16.15 4.12 -0.14
C ILE A 14 14.85 3.44 -0.54
N VAL A 15 14.22 2.77 0.43
CA VAL A 15 12.90 2.19 0.28
C VAL A 15 11.92 3.12 0.99
N MET A 16 11.06 3.77 0.21
CA MET A 16 10.05 4.70 0.71
C MET A 16 8.68 4.05 0.65
N SER A 17 7.90 4.17 1.72
CA SER A 17 6.49 3.81 1.74
C SER A 17 5.70 5.00 2.28
N LEU A 18 4.59 5.31 1.63
CA LEU A 18 3.69 6.41 2.00
C LEU A 18 2.37 5.80 2.44
N SER A 19 1.92 6.15 3.64
CA SER A 19 0.65 5.71 4.21
C SER A 19 -0.01 6.86 4.97
N TYR A 20 -1.31 6.72 5.26
CA TYR A 20 -1.95 7.59 6.24
C TYR A 20 -1.40 7.33 7.64
N VAL A 21 -1.56 8.32 8.53
CA VAL A 21 -1.05 8.28 9.91
C VAL A 21 -1.55 7.06 10.68
N ASP A 22 -2.78 6.61 10.40
CA ASP A 22 -3.43 5.49 11.10
C ASP A 22 -3.37 4.16 10.32
N GLU A 23 -2.58 4.11 9.24
CA GLU A 23 -2.39 2.93 8.40
C GLU A 23 -0.98 2.35 8.52
N PRO A 24 -0.83 1.01 8.43
CA PRO A 24 0.48 0.40 8.42
C PRO A 24 1.17 0.75 7.10
N LEU A 25 2.50 0.76 7.11
CA LEU A 25 3.29 1.06 5.91
C LEU A 25 2.84 0.14 4.76
N MET A 26 2.53 0.75 3.61
CA MET A 26 1.98 0.04 2.46
C MET A 26 2.91 -1.09 1.99
N PRO A 27 2.35 -2.21 1.52
CA PRO A 27 3.11 -3.38 1.06
C PRO A 27 3.86 -3.16 -0.27
N ASN A 28 3.61 -2.04 -0.96
CA ASN A 28 4.24 -1.68 -2.22
C ASN A 28 5.18 -0.49 -2.02
N PRO A 29 6.34 -0.68 -1.36
CA PRO A 29 7.28 0.39 -1.20
C PRO A 29 7.97 0.72 -2.54
N VAL A 30 8.26 2.00 -2.71
CA VAL A 30 9.01 2.52 -3.85
C VAL A 30 10.50 2.42 -3.51
N SER A 31 11.26 1.69 -4.33
CA SER A 31 12.72 1.64 -4.22
C SER A 31 13.32 2.74 -5.09
N ILE A 32 14.10 3.64 -4.48
CA ILE A 32 14.75 4.76 -5.14
C ILE A 32 16.26 4.53 -5.11
N ALA A 33 16.87 4.53 -6.30
CA ALA A 33 18.30 4.27 -6.44
C ALA A 33 19.15 5.51 -6.07
N PRO A 34 20.38 5.34 -5.57
CA PRO A 34 21.31 6.44 -5.36
C PRO A 34 21.59 7.20 -6.66
N GLY A 35 21.82 8.50 -6.57
CA GLY A 35 22.08 9.37 -7.72
C GLY A 35 20.83 9.72 -8.53
N THR A 36 19.64 9.44 -8.00
CA THR A 36 18.37 9.75 -8.67
C THR A 36 17.59 10.85 -7.97
N ALA A 37 16.91 11.67 -8.77
CA ALA A 37 15.82 12.52 -8.32
C ALA A 37 14.51 11.78 -8.58
N ALA A 38 13.73 11.57 -7.54
CA ALA A 38 12.43 10.93 -7.59
C ALA A 38 11.34 11.95 -7.25
N SER A 39 10.37 12.09 -8.14
CA SER A 39 9.16 12.89 -7.97
C SER A 39 8.00 11.95 -7.73
N VAL A 40 7.34 12.07 -6.58
CA VAL A 40 6.22 11.24 -6.16
C VAL A 40 4.96 12.09 -6.09
N ALA A 41 4.13 11.93 -7.11
CA ALA A 41 2.85 12.58 -7.23
C ALA A 41 1.79 11.77 -6.49
N LEU A 42 1.08 12.42 -5.56
CA LEU A 42 0.04 11.82 -4.75
C LEU A 42 -1.34 12.20 -5.27
N ARG A 43 -2.23 11.22 -5.36
CA ARG A 43 -3.63 11.41 -5.70
C ARG A 43 -4.52 10.85 -4.60
N LEU A 44 -5.34 11.74 -4.05
CA LEU A 44 -6.31 11.42 -3.03
C LEU A 44 -7.67 11.11 -3.67
N SER A 45 -8.18 9.91 -3.41
CA SER A 45 -9.49 9.47 -3.86
C SER A 45 -10.35 9.10 -2.66
N THR A 46 -11.60 9.52 -2.66
CA THR A 46 -12.62 9.15 -1.68
C THR A 46 -13.64 8.25 -2.36
N HIS A 47 -13.89 7.10 -1.77
CA HIS A 47 -14.93 6.17 -2.23
C HIS A 47 -16.10 6.20 -1.28
N LYS A 48 -17.30 6.41 -1.82
CA LYS A 48 -18.55 6.43 -1.08
C LYS A 48 -19.40 5.24 -1.48
N PHE A 49 -19.53 4.28 -0.57
CA PHE A 49 -20.42 3.14 -0.73
C PHE A 49 -21.67 3.36 0.12
N THR A 50 -22.84 3.45 -0.52
CA THR A 50 -24.10 3.62 0.20
C THR A 50 -24.62 2.31 0.78
N LYS A 51 -24.45 1.18 0.06
CA LYS A 51 -24.82 -0.17 0.52
C LYS A 51 -23.96 -1.25 -0.15
N SER A 52 -23.75 -2.36 0.57
CA SER A 52 -23.13 -3.58 0.02
C SER A 52 -24.10 -4.24 -0.95
N HIS A 53 -23.67 -4.49 -2.20
CA HIS A 53 -24.50 -5.16 -3.19
C HIS A 53 -24.16 -6.67 -3.24
N PRO A 54 -25.07 -7.57 -2.83
CA PRO A 54 -24.74 -8.99 -2.64
C PRO A 54 -24.31 -9.71 -3.93
N SER A 55 -24.85 -9.28 -5.08
CA SER A 55 -24.61 -9.89 -6.39
C SER A 55 -23.48 -9.26 -7.21
N LEU A 56 -22.92 -8.12 -6.80
CA LEU A 56 -21.81 -7.50 -7.52
C LEU A 56 -20.53 -7.60 -6.68
N ARG A 57 -19.62 -8.48 -7.10
CA ARG A 57 -18.39 -8.80 -6.36
C ARG A 57 -17.54 -7.56 -6.04
N ASN A 58 -17.54 -6.56 -6.93
CA ASN A 58 -16.76 -5.33 -6.79
C ASN A 58 -17.43 -4.26 -5.91
N PHE A 59 -18.68 -4.48 -5.48
CA PHE A 59 -19.45 -3.55 -4.65
C PHE A 59 -19.82 -4.18 -3.29
N ARG A 60 -18.99 -5.12 -2.84
CA ARG A 60 -19.10 -5.69 -1.49
C ARG A 60 -18.32 -4.82 -0.52
N CYS A 61 -18.97 -4.41 0.53
CA CYS A 61 -18.36 -3.73 1.66
C CYS A 61 -18.74 -4.42 2.97
N THR A 62 -17.98 -4.16 4.04
CA THR A 62 -18.23 -4.68 5.39
C THR A 62 -18.67 -3.57 6.34
N SER A 63 -19.64 -3.87 7.20
CA SER A 63 -19.95 -3.07 8.40
C SER A 63 -19.21 -3.57 9.63
N ASN A 64 -18.58 -4.75 9.56
CA ASN A 64 -17.73 -5.25 10.61
C ASN A 64 -16.33 -4.64 10.45
N LEU A 65 -16.04 -3.65 11.30
CA LEU A 65 -14.82 -2.85 11.28
C LEU A 65 -13.90 -3.21 12.47
N SER A 66 -14.02 -4.41 13.04
CA SER A 66 -13.16 -4.85 14.15
C SER A 66 -11.86 -5.48 13.65
N LEU A 67 -10.74 -5.06 14.22
CA LEU A 67 -9.44 -5.73 14.09
C LEU A 67 -9.14 -6.46 15.42
N GLU A 68 -8.67 -7.70 15.32
CA GLU A 68 -8.50 -8.59 16.47
C GLU A 68 -7.12 -8.38 17.14
N TYR A 69 -6.08 -8.24 16.33
CA TYR A 69 -4.67 -8.18 16.74
C TYR A 69 -4.01 -6.84 16.45
N VAL A 70 -4.59 -5.96 15.62
CA VAL A 70 -3.97 -4.66 15.28
C VAL A 70 -4.66 -3.53 16.04
N ASP A 71 -3.87 -2.64 16.66
CA ASP A 71 -4.35 -1.43 17.34
C ASP A 71 -4.37 -0.23 16.41
N ALA A 72 -5.26 -0.30 15.43
CA ALA A 72 -5.48 0.75 14.45
C ALA A 72 -6.96 0.80 14.04
N GLN A 73 -7.32 1.82 13.27
CA GLN A 73 -8.65 1.88 12.66
C GLN A 73 -8.78 0.86 11.53
N TYR A 74 -9.99 0.40 11.27
CA TYR A 74 -10.23 -0.52 10.17
C TYR A 74 -9.96 0.16 8.83
N THR A 75 -9.01 -0.39 8.10
CA THR A 75 -8.75 -0.13 6.68
C THR A 75 -8.55 -1.47 6.00
N VAL A 76 -8.64 -1.52 4.67
CA VAL A 76 -8.43 -2.78 3.94
C VAL A 76 -7.02 -3.32 4.21
N GLN A 77 -6.05 -2.42 4.33
CA GLN A 77 -4.65 -2.68 4.65
C GLN A 77 -4.50 -3.21 6.08
N ASN A 78 -5.12 -2.55 7.06
CA ASN A 78 -5.10 -3.00 8.45
C ASN A 78 -5.79 -4.36 8.61
N CYS A 79 -6.88 -4.62 7.89
CA CYS A 79 -7.51 -5.94 7.86
C CYS A 79 -6.58 -7.01 7.27
N ALA A 80 -5.89 -6.70 6.16
CA ALA A 80 -4.97 -7.65 5.54
C ALA A 80 -3.80 -7.96 6.48
N PHE A 81 -3.30 -6.93 7.17
CA PHE A 81 -2.26 -7.04 8.18
C PHE A 81 -2.71 -7.84 9.40
N ASP A 82 -3.91 -7.57 9.92
CA ASP A 82 -4.53 -8.30 11.04
C ASP A 82 -4.70 -9.80 10.72
N CYS A 83 -5.17 -10.10 9.51
CA CYS A 83 -5.29 -11.46 9.01
C CYS A 83 -3.92 -12.14 8.86
N TYR A 84 -2.90 -11.42 8.39
CA TYR A 84 -1.53 -11.92 8.30
C TYR A 84 -0.94 -12.21 9.69
N VAL A 85 -1.15 -11.31 10.66
CA VAL A 85 -0.74 -11.51 12.05
C VAL A 85 -1.41 -12.73 12.64
N LYS A 86 -2.73 -12.89 12.45
CA LYS A 86 -3.49 -14.06 12.89
C LYS A 86 -2.93 -15.37 12.31
N ALA A 87 -2.61 -15.38 11.02
CA ALA A 87 -2.00 -16.55 10.37
C ALA A 87 -0.62 -16.85 10.95
N THR A 88 0.20 -15.81 11.16
CA THR A 88 1.54 -15.92 11.73
C THR A 88 1.50 -16.49 13.15
N ILE A 89 0.63 -15.95 14.02
CA ILE A 89 0.45 -16.45 15.39
C ILE A 89 0.02 -17.92 15.36
N LYS A 90 -0.93 -18.28 14.48
CA LYS A 90 -1.44 -19.65 14.37
C LYS A 90 -0.36 -20.66 13.93
N ILE A 91 0.55 -20.26 13.03
CA ILE A 91 1.56 -21.16 12.45
C ILE A 91 2.85 -21.17 13.29
N CYS A 92 3.23 -20.02 13.85
CA CYS A 92 4.56 -19.79 14.39
C CYS A 92 4.57 -19.54 15.90
N ASP A 93 3.39 -19.32 16.52
CA ASP A 93 3.21 -19.06 17.96
C ASP A 93 4.07 -17.88 18.47
N CYS A 94 4.43 -16.97 17.56
CA CYS A 94 5.25 -15.81 17.82
C CYS A 94 4.98 -14.72 16.77
N ILE A 95 5.43 -13.50 17.05
CA ILE A 95 5.17 -12.32 16.23
C ILE A 95 6.49 -11.71 15.72
N LYS A 96 6.49 -11.23 14.46
CA LYS A 96 7.66 -10.59 13.86
C LYS A 96 7.66 -9.06 14.00
N LEU A 97 6.51 -8.46 14.33
CA LEU A 97 6.29 -7.01 14.33
C LEU A 97 5.71 -6.55 15.67
N ALA A 98 6.10 -5.36 16.12
CA ALA A 98 5.79 -4.84 17.45
C ALA A 98 4.41 -4.15 17.59
N ILE A 99 3.67 -4.00 16.49
CA ILE A 99 2.47 -3.14 16.43
C ILE A 99 1.21 -4.00 16.51
N ILE A 100 1.07 -4.76 17.59
CA ILE A 100 -0.08 -5.65 17.80
C ILE A 100 -0.62 -5.54 19.23
N LYS A 101 -1.91 -5.82 19.37
CA LYS A 101 -2.63 -5.96 20.64
C LYS A 101 -2.22 -7.26 21.32
N GLY A 102 -2.03 -7.19 22.64
CA GLY A 102 -1.79 -8.35 23.50
C GLY A 102 -0.30 -8.69 23.67
N ASP A 103 -0.04 -9.59 24.62
CA ASP A 103 1.30 -10.02 24.98
C ASP A 103 1.68 -11.31 24.22
N TYR A 104 2.05 -11.16 22.95
CA TYR A 104 2.62 -12.25 22.15
C TYR A 104 4.15 -12.18 22.16
N PRO A 105 4.85 -13.33 22.27
CA PRO A 105 6.30 -13.34 22.26
C PRO A 105 6.84 -12.96 20.87
N MET A 106 7.85 -12.09 20.84
CA MET A 106 8.60 -11.83 19.61
C MET A 106 9.32 -13.10 19.16
N CYS A 107 9.28 -13.38 17.85
CA CYS A 107 10.00 -14.50 17.28
C CYS A 107 11.52 -14.30 17.48
N ASN A 108 12.16 -15.26 18.15
CA ASN A 108 13.62 -15.37 18.11
C ASN A 108 14.08 -15.91 16.74
N PHE A 109 15.39 -15.87 16.46
CA PHE A 109 15.93 -16.31 15.17
C PHE A 109 15.53 -17.75 14.80
N THR A 110 15.56 -18.67 15.78
CA THR A 110 15.22 -20.08 15.57
C THR A 110 13.74 -20.28 15.23
N ASN A 111 12.84 -19.59 15.94
CA ASN A 111 11.40 -19.65 15.70
C ASN A 111 11.05 -18.97 14.38
N ALA A 112 11.73 -17.87 14.02
CA ALA A 112 11.54 -17.18 12.75
C ALA A 112 11.94 -18.08 11.56
N ALA A 113 13.07 -18.77 11.64
CA ALA A 113 13.51 -19.71 10.59
C ALA A 113 12.51 -20.87 10.44
N ARG A 114 12.10 -21.49 11.55
CA ARG A 114 11.09 -22.55 11.53
C ARG A 114 9.73 -22.07 11.03
N CYS A 115 9.36 -20.83 11.34
CA CYS A 115 8.15 -20.20 10.83
C CYS A 115 8.18 -20.12 9.32
N ASP A 116 9.28 -19.64 8.75
CA ASP A 116 9.46 -19.51 7.30
C ASP A 116 9.43 -20.89 6.61
N ASP A 117 10.05 -21.91 7.21
CA ASP A 117 9.99 -23.29 6.73
C ASP A 117 8.55 -23.86 6.77
N ASN A 118 7.79 -23.61 7.84
CA ASN A 118 6.40 -24.04 7.95
C ASN A 118 5.47 -23.37 6.92
N PHE A 119 5.75 -22.14 6.53
CA PHE A 119 5.03 -21.48 5.43
C PHE A 119 5.35 -22.18 4.10
N ILE A 120 6.62 -22.51 3.84
CA ILE A 120 7.03 -23.28 2.65
C ILE A 120 6.33 -24.65 2.59
N ASP A 121 6.26 -25.37 3.72
CA ASP A 121 5.64 -26.71 3.80
C ASP A 121 4.11 -26.70 3.59
N THR A 122 3.45 -25.57 3.82
CA THR A 122 2.01 -25.41 3.54
C THR A 122 1.70 -25.01 2.09
N ASN A 123 2.70 -25.01 1.20
CA ASN A 123 2.62 -24.44 -0.15
C ASN A 123 2.12 -22.98 -0.14
N SER A 124 2.34 -22.25 0.95
CA SER A 124 1.92 -20.85 1.07
C SER A 124 3.11 -20.00 1.49
N THR A 125 3.59 -19.13 0.61
CA THR A 125 4.58 -18.16 1.07
C THR A 125 3.92 -17.14 2.01
N LEU A 126 4.72 -16.46 2.83
CA LEU A 126 4.24 -15.30 3.60
C LEU A 126 3.54 -14.27 2.70
N LEU A 127 4.03 -14.12 1.46
CA LEU A 127 3.44 -13.23 0.46
C LEU A 127 2.08 -13.74 -0.02
N ASP A 128 1.93 -15.04 -0.29
CA ASP A 128 0.66 -15.64 -0.71
C ASP A 128 -0.39 -15.51 0.39
N THR A 129 0.01 -15.73 1.64
CA THR A 129 -0.85 -15.56 2.81
C THR A 129 -1.34 -14.13 2.93
N TYR A 130 -0.46 -13.15 2.77
CA TYR A 130 -0.83 -11.74 2.76
C TYR A 130 -1.77 -11.39 1.59
N GLN A 131 -1.48 -11.87 0.38
CA GLN A 131 -2.33 -11.64 -0.79
C GLN A 131 -3.73 -12.27 -0.63
N ASP A 132 -3.82 -13.45 -0.05
CA ASP A 132 -5.10 -14.10 0.23
C ASP A 132 -5.87 -13.40 1.35
N CYS A 133 -5.17 -12.87 2.35
CA CYS A 133 -5.77 -11.97 3.34
C CYS A 133 -6.31 -10.69 2.69
N ALA A 134 -5.53 -10.03 1.84
CA ALA A 134 -5.94 -8.83 1.12
C ALA A 134 -7.18 -9.07 0.24
N ARG A 135 -7.32 -10.26 -0.38
CA ARG A 135 -8.51 -10.63 -1.16
C ARG A 135 -9.77 -10.85 -0.31
N LYS A 136 -9.63 -11.19 0.97
CA LYS A 136 -10.74 -11.41 1.90
C LYS A 136 -11.20 -10.12 2.57
N CYS A 137 -10.32 -9.14 2.69
CA CYS A 137 -10.62 -7.86 3.30
C CYS A 137 -11.50 -7.01 2.39
N LEU A 138 -12.70 -6.71 2.86
CA LEU A 138 -13.64 -5.85 2.16
C LEU A 138 -13.43 -4.39 2.58
N PRO A 139 -13.64 -3.42 1.68
CA PRO A 139 -13.71 -2.02 2.07
C PRO A 139 -14.85 -1.78 3.06
N PRO A 140 -14.75 -0.76 3.92
CA PRO A 140 -15.85 -0.38 4.80
C PRO A 140 -17.05 0.12 3.98
N CYS A 141 -18.27 -0.07 4.50
CA CYS A 141 -19.50 0.50 3.89
C CYS A 141 -19.70 1.99 4.21
N SER A 142 -18.66 2.68 4.68
CA SER A 142 -18.63 4.11 4.91
C SER A 142 -17.68 4.77 3.92
N ASP A 143 -17.70 6.10 3.86
CA ASP A 143 -16.70 6.86 3.12
C ASP A 143 -15.29 6.44 3.57
N TYR A 144 -14.43 6.09 2.61
CA TYR A 144 -13.02 5.78 2.87
C TYR A 144 -12.10 6.39 1.83
N TYR A 145 -10.85 6.58 2.22
CA TYR A 145 -9.82 7.23 1.41
C TYR A 145 -8.86 6.20 0.83
N THR A 146 -8.42 6.45 -0.40
CA THR A 146 -7.34 5.71 -1.05
C THR A 146 -6.28 6.70 -1.49
N LEU A 147 -5.01 6.32 -1.29
CA LEU A 147 -3.85 7.08 -1.74
C LEU A 147 -3.21 6.34 -2.90
N GLU A 148 -3.29 6.94 -4.08
CA GLU A 148 -2.55 6.48 -5.24
C GLU A 148 -1.28 7.33 -5.38
N HIS A 149 -0.18 6.71 -5.79
CA HIS A 149 1.08 7.41 -6.03
C HIS A 149 1.64 7.04 -7.39
N ILE A 150 2.15 8.05 -8.09
CA ILE A 150 2.87 7.91 -9.35
C ILE A 150 4.29 8.37 -9.12
N VAL A 151 5.25 7.51 -9.45
CA VAL A 151 6.67 7.77 -9.25
C VAL A 151 7.31 8.03 -10.61
N SER A 152 7.97 9.18 -10.73
CA SER A 152 8.84 9.50 -11.85
C SER A 152 10.27 9.66 -11.32
N THR A 153 11.24 9.13 -12.05
CA THR A 153 12.65 9.20 -11.64
C THR A 153 13.51 9.75 -12.77
N THR A 154 14.45 10.61 -12.42
CA THR A 154 15.47 11.16 -13.32
C THR A 154 16.84 11.10 -12.64
N SER A 155 17.91 11.32 -13.40
CA SER A 155 19.26 11.45 -12.81
C SER A 155 19.29 12.72 -11.95
N TYR A 156 19.80 12.63 -10.72
CA TYR A 156 19.89 13.77 -9.81
C TYR A 156 20.82 14.85 -10.34
N SER A 157 21.94 14.44 -10.93
CA SER A 157 22.91 15.35 -11.52
C SER A 157 23.50 14.77 -12.80
N ASP A 158 23.97 15.67 -13.66
CA ASP A 158 24.88 15.37 -14.76
C ASP A 158 26.33 15.67 -14.35
N GLY A 159 27.32 15.28 -15.16
CA GLY A 159 28.73 15.45 -14.80
C GLY A 159 29.13 16.92 -14.54
N THR A 160 28.51 17.86 -15.25
CA THR A 160 28.76 19.31 -15.12
C THR A 160 28.16 19.90 -13.85
N SER A 161 26.88 19.61 -13.57
CA SER A 161 26.18 20.04 -12.36
C SER A 161 26.76 19.39 -11.12
N THR A 162 27.22 18.14 -11.19
CA THR A 162 27.92 17.47 -10.08
C THR A 162 29.17 18.25 -9.65
N GLN A 163 29.96 18.75 -10.60
CA GLN A 163 31.17 19.53 -10.29
C GLN A 163 30.83 20.91 -9.69
N GLN A 164 29.77 21.55 -10.19
CA GLN A 164 29.28 22.81 -9.64
C GLN A 164 28.73 22.63 -8.22
N LEU A 165 27.87 21.63 -8.01
CA LEU A 165 27.34 21.24 -6.70
C LEU A 165 28.46 20.91 -5.72
N ALA A 166 29.49 20.18 -6.14
CA ALA A 166 30.63 19.89 -5.28
C ALA A 166 31.36 21.16 -4.84
N THR A 167 31.50 22.13 -5.74
CA THR A 167 32.11 23.43 -5.43
C THR A 167 31.26 24.23 -4.44
N LEU A 168 29.93 24.18 -4.57
CA LEU A 168 28.98 24.85 -3.67
C LEU A 168 28.87 24.17 -2.30
N LEU A 169 29.01 22.84 -2.24
CA LEU A 169 28.91 22.06 -1.00
C LEU A 169 30.22 22.02 -0.20
N GLN A 170 31.37 22.26 -0.85
CA GLN A 170 32.70 22.23 -0.21
C GLN A 170 32.81 23.12 1.04
N PRO A 171 32.27 24.36 1.08
CA PRO A 171 32.32 25.21 2.28
C PRO A 171 31.50 24.65 3.45
N PHE A 172 30.45 23.89 3.18
CA PHE A 172 29.59 23.27 4.20
C PHE A 172 30.15 21.94 4.73
N LYS A 173 31.16 21.38 4.04
CA LYS A 173 31.87 20.14 4.42
C LYS A 173 33.39 20.34 4.27
N PRO A 174 34.00 21.25 5.06
CA PRO A 174 35.41 21.60 4.93
C PRO A 174 36.35 20.39 5.16
N ASP A 175 35.94 19.44 6.00
CA ASP A 175 36.73 18.24 6.33
C ASP A 175 36.71 17.17 5.23
N TYR A 176 35.92 17.35 4.17
CA TYR A 176 35.75 16.35 3.12
C TYR A 176 36.64 16.70 1.93
N SER A 177 37.40 15.72 1.42
CA SER A 177 38.10 15.90 0.16
C SER A 177 37.11 16.12 -0.97
N ARG A 178 37.52 16.84 -2.02
CA ARG A 178 36.67 17.10 -3.20
C ARG A 178 36.11 15.81 -3.80
N GLN A 179 36.91 14.74 -3.85
CA GLN A 179 36.45 13.43 -4.32
C GLN A 179 35.33 12.86 -3.44
N LYS A 180 35.47 12.96 -2.11
CA LYS A 180 34.45 12.51 -1.17
C LYS A 180 33.14 13.30 -1.30
N VAL A 181 33.21 14.59 -1.65
CA VAL A 181 32.02 15.40 -1.94
C VAL A 181 31.36 14.95 -3.26
N LEU A 182 32.14 14.65 -4.29
CA LEU A 182 31.60 14.09 -5.54
C LEU A 182 30.91 12.74 -5.31
N ASP A 183 31.54 11.86 -4.53
CA ASP A 183 30.97 10.56 -4.18
C ASP A 183 29.67 10.73 -3.37
N LEU A 184 29.60 11.71 -2.47
CA LEU A 184 28.35 12.03 -1.75
C LEU A 184 27.23 12.47 -2.70
N ILE A 185 27.52 13.31 -3.69
CA ILE A 185 26.51 13.78 -4.65
C ILE A 185 26.01 12.62 -5.51
N GLN A 186 26.90 11.74 -5.96
CA GLN A 186 26.53 10.56 -6.75
C GLN A 186 25.72 9.54 -5.94
N ASN A 187 25.88 9.52 -4.62
CA ASN A 187 25.08 8.68 -3.72
C ASN A 187 23.88 9.42 -3.10
N ALA A 188 23.68 10.69 -3.43
CA ALA A 188 22.55 11.46 -2.94
C ALA A 188 21.28 11.06 -3.67
N ILE A 189 20.15 11.17 -2.97
CA ILE A 189 18.82 10.97 -3.52
C ILE A 189 18.03 12.23 -3.22
N SER A 190 17.36 12.77 -4.25
CA SER A 190 16.40 13.85 -4.08
C SER A 190 15.00 13.28 -4.18
N ILE A 191 14.18 13.46 -3.16
CA ILE A 191 12.79 12.99 -3.15
C ILE A 191 11.89 14.21 -3.04
N GLU A 192 11.05 14.42 -4.04
CA GLU A 192 10.02 15.45 -4.03
C GLU A 192 8.66 14.76 -3.94
N VAL A 193 7.89 15.08 -2.89
CA VAL A 193 6.55 14.53 -2.68
C VAL A 193 5.55 15.67 -2.78
N TYR A 194 4.59 15.55 -3.69
CA TYR A 194 3.60 16.60 -3.95
C TYR A 194 2.24 15.99 -4.31
N PHE A 195 1.19 16.79 -4.21
CA PHE A 195 -0.14 16.41 -4.70
C PHE A 195 -0.24 16.69 -6.20
N ASP A 196 -0.60 15.68 -7.00
CA ASP A 196 -0.75 15.80 -8.45
C ASP A 196 -1.79 16.85 -8.83
N THR A 197 -2.90 16.82 -8.09
CA THR A 197 -4.00 17.79 -8.19
C THR A 197 -4.49 18.15 -6.80
N LEU A 198 -4.98 19.38 -6.64
CA LEU A 198 -5.65 19.82 -5.41
C LEU A 198 -7.08 19.28 -5.29
N ASP A 199 -7.58 18.66 -6.37
CA ASP A 199 -8.91 18.10 -6.44
C ASP A 199 -8.95 16.69 -5.87
N MET A 200 -9.94 16.43 -5.03
CA MET A 200 -10.22 15.10 -4.51
C MET A 200 -11.13 14.36 -5.48
N SER A 201 -10.73 13.16 -5.93
CA SER A 201 -11.62 12.33 -6.74
C SER A 201 -12.66 11.68 -5.83
N ILE A 202 -13.95 11.92 -6.07
CA ILE A 202 -15.03 11.26 -5.32
C ILE A 202 -15.69 10.25 -6.23
N THR A 203 -15.58 8.97 -5.88
CA THR A 203 -16.28 7.87 -6.55
C THR A 203 -17.46 7.43 -5.68
N GLU A 204 -18.68 7.76 -6.10
CA GLU A 204 -19.90 7.41 -5.39
C GLU A 204 -20.67 6.30 -6.12
N THR A 205 -20.99 5.23 -5.40
CA THR A 205 -21.89 4.19 -5.92
C THR A 205 -23.34 4.54 -5.58
N LYS A 206 -24.18 4.72 -6.61
CA LYS A 206 -25.63 4.93 -6.48
C LYS A 206 -26.40 3.75 -7.07
N GLU A 207 -27.48 3.37 -6.40
CA GLU A 207 -28.43 2.39 -6.94
C GLU A 207 -29.07 2.97 -8.20
N SER A 208 -28.94 2.27 -9.34
CA SER A 208 -29.37 2.81 -10.63
C SER A 208 -30.89 2.91 -10.74
N ILE A 209 -31.64 1.98 -10.15
CA ILE A 209 -33.11 1.99 -10.11
C ILE A 209 -33.56 1.32 -8.80
N PRO A 210 -34.21 2.05 -7.86
CA PRO A 210 -34.79 1.42 -6.69
C PRO A 210 -35.96 0.52 -7.12
N LEU A 211 -36.16 -0.60 -6.41
CA LEU A 211 -37.18 -1.60 -6.73
C LEU A 211 -38.58 -1.00 -6.95
N ILE A 212 -38.93 0.04 -6.20
CA ILE A 212 -40.21 0.76 -6.32
C ILE A 212 -40.36 1.38 -7.72
N THR A 213 -39.32 2.02 -8.24
CA THR A 213 -39.31 2.59 -9.59
C THR A 213 -39.29 1.50 -10.66
N PHE A 214 -38.59 0.40 -10.41
CA PHE A 214 -38.60 -0.75 -11.33
C PHE A 214 -40.00 -1.35 -11.46
N ILE A 215 -40.67 -1.62 -10.34
CA ILE A 215 -42.05 -2.14 -10.32
C ILE A 215 -43.02 -1.12 -10.93
N GLY A 216 -42.84 0.18 -10.63
CA GLY A 216 -43.64 1.25 -11.24
C GLY A 216 -43.50 1.30 -12.76
N ASN A 217 -42.28 1.14 -13.29
CA ASN A 217 -42.03 1.13 -14.74
C ASN A 217 -42.60 -0.13 -15.40
N PHE A 218 -42.49 -1.29 -14.75
CA PHE A 218 -43.13 -2.53 -15.23
C PHE A 218 -44.65 -2.41 -15.21
N GLY A 219 -45.22 -1.91 -14.12
CA GLY A 219 -46.66 -1.70 -13.96
C GLY A 219 -47.22 -0.67 -14.95
N GLY A 220 -46.48 0.42 -15.21
CA GLY A 220 -46.85 1.43 -16.19
C GLY A 220 -46.90 0.88 -17.62
N GLN A 221 -45.89 0.12 -18.04
CA GLN A 221 -45.87 -0.49 -19.37
C GLN A 221 -46.96 -1.56 -19.55
N LEU A 222 -47.27 -2.32 -18.50
CA LEU A 222 -48.38 -3.29 -18.52
C LEU A 222 -49.73 -2.58 -18.55
N GLY A 223 -49.90 -1.49 -17.80
CA GLY A 223 -51.11 -0.67 -17.80
C GLY A 223 -51.39 0.01 -19.13
N GLU A 224 -50.35 0.56 -19.78
CA GLU A 224 -50.47 1.16 -21.11
C GLU A 224 -50.93 0.14 -22.16
N ARG A 225 -50.38 -1.08 -22.12
CA ARG A 225 -50.78 -2.16 -23.03
C ARG A 225 -52.19 -2.69 -22.76
N ALA A 226 -52.65 -2.67 -21.51
CA ALA A 226 -53.99 -3.10 -21.13
C ALA A 226 -55.09 -2.09 -21.48
N LEU A 227 -54.74 -0.81 -21.69
CA LEU A 227 -55.69 0.24 -22.10
C LEU A 227 -55.85 0.34 -23.64
N VAL A 228 -54.97 -0.31 -24.40
CA VAL A 228 -54.99 -0.33 -25.88
C VAL A 228 -55.64 -1.61 -26.44
N SER A 229 -56.03 -2.55 -25.58
CA SER A 229 -56.73 -3.80 -25.92
C SER A 229 -58.21 -3.77 -25.54
#